data_AF-A0A9E2ECH3-F1
#
_entry.id   AF-A0A9E2ECH3-F1
#
_cell.length_a   1.000
_cell.length_b   1.000
_cell.length_c   1.000
_cell.angle_alpha   90.00
_cell.angle_beta   90.00
_cell.angle_gamma   90.00
#
_symmetry.space_group_name_H-M   'P 1'
#
loop_
_entity.id
_entity.type
_entity.pdbx_description
1 polymer ?
#
loop_
_entity_poly.entity_id
_entity_poly.type
_entity_poly.pdbx_seq_one_letter_code
_entity_poly.pdbx_strand_id
1 'polypeptide(L)'
;MTEDKYPACQGPDPDPTPAKFDVPEGTIDCHAHIFGPETKYPYSLARGYTPPDAPLEKYLELHKALGNIKRAVLTQPSVYGTDNSCMLDAVAKMDGKFLAVVAVDADVTD
;
A
#
# COMPACT_ATOMS: atom_id res chain seq x y z
N MET A 1 -15.72 17.68 15.46
CA MET A 1 -14.68 17.10 14.60
C MET A 1 -13.43 17.90 14.86
N THR A 2 -12.56 17.46 15.76
CA THR A 2 -11.23 18.09 15.90
C THR A 2 -10.51 17.92 14.57
N GLU A 3 -10.03 19.02 13.98
CA GLU A 3 -9.22 18.95 12.77
C GLU A 3 -8.06 17.99 13.00
N ASP A 4 -7.83 17.12 12.02
CA ASP A 4 -6.68 16.23 12.03
C ASP A 4 -5.41 17.09 12.03
N LYS A 5 -4.59 16.97 13.07
CA LYS A 5 -3.36 17.76 13.22
C LYS A 5 -2.30 17.38 12.19
N TYR A 6 -2.47 16.25 11.50
CA TYR A 6 -1.53 15.75 10.51
C TYR A 6 -1.90 16.25 9.11
N PRO A 7 -0.94 16.79 8.35
CA PRO A 7 -1.22 17.31 7.02
C PRO A 7 -1.68 16.20 6.09
N ALA A 8 -2.71 16.49 5.27
CA ALA A 8 -3.10 15.60 4.19
C ALA A 8 -1.97 15.51 3.15
N CYS A 9 -1.70 14.32 2.61
CA CYS A 9 -0.83 14.16 1.45
C CYS A 9 -1.65 14.02 0.17
N GLN A 10 -1.01 14.29 -0.98
CA GLN A 10 -1.63 14.07 -2.27
C GLN A 10 -1.86 12.56 -2.49
N GLY A 11 -3.03 12.21 -3.04
CA GLY A 11 -3.33 10.85 -3.46
C GLY A 11 -2.65 10.44 -4.77
N PRO A 12 -2.74 9.16 -5.15
CA PRO A 12 -2.30 8.71 -6.46
C PRO A 12 -3.13 9.33 -7.59
N ASP A 13 -2.59 9.30 -8.80
CA ASP A 13 -3.35 9.63 -10.01
C ASP A 13 -4.53 8.64 -10.17
N PRO A 14 -5.79 9.11 -10.21
CA PRO A 14 -6.93 8.22 -10.38
C PRO A 14 -7.04 7.62 -11.79
N ASP A 15 -6.31 8.15 -12.78
CA ASP A 15 -6.31 7.68 -14.17
C ASP A 15 -4.88 7.47 -14.68
N PRO A 16 -4.19 6.40 -14.23
CA PRO A 16 -2.79 6.18 -14.56
C PRO A 16 -2.60 5.96 -16.06
N THR A 17 -1.63 6.67 -16.63
CA THR A 17 -1.26 6.48 -18.04
C THR A 17 -0.72 5.06 -18.27
N PRO A 18 -1.22 4.33 -19.29
CA PRO A 18 -0.72 2.99 -19.61
C PRO A 18 0.78 2.95 -19.91
N ALA A 19 1.39 1.79 -19.69
CA ALA A 19 2.80 1.57 -20.04
C ALA A 19 3.05 1.84 -21.53
N LYS A 20 4.12 2.57 -21.84
CA LYS A 20 4.52 2.93 -23.23
C LYS A 20 5.52 1.96 -23.84
N PHE A 21 5.81 0.86 -23.16
CA PHE A 21 6.75 -0.16 -23.56
C PHE A 21 6.23 -1.54 -23.14
N ASP A 22 6.73 -2.59 -23.77
CA ASP A 22 6.38 -3.96 -23.41
C ASP A 22 6.96 -4.32 -22.05
N VAL A 23 6.08 -4.51 -21.08
CA VAL A 23 6.46 -4.90 -19.72
C VAL A 23 6.83 -6.38 -19.72
N PRO A 24 8.07 -6.76 -19.35
CA PRO A 24 8.49 -8.15 -19.39
C PRO A 24 7.63 -9.05 -18.49
N GLU A 25 7.38 -10.27 -18.95
CA GLU A 25 6.71 -11.28 -18.14
C GLU A 25 7.50 -11.53 -16.85
N GLY A 26 6.78 -11.58 -15.73
CA GLY A 26 7.41 -11.72 -14.42
C GLY A 26 7.95 -10.41 -13.85
N THR A 27 7.61 -9.25 -14.39
CA THR A 27 7.86 -7.99 -13.67
C THR A 27 7.26 -8.05 -12.25
N ILE A 28 8.00 -7.49 -11.27
CA ILE A 28 7.59 -7.37 -9.88
C ILE A 28 7.60 -5.88 -9.52
N ASP A 29 6.49 -5.38 -9.00
CA ASP A 29 6.48 -4.07 -8.36
C ASP A 29 7.06 -4.19 -6.95
N CYS A 30 8.28 -3.71 -6.74
CA CYS A 30 9.03 -3.95 -5.51
C CYS A 30 8.73 -2.95 -4.38
N HIS A 31 7.89 -1.93 -4.61
CA HIS A 31 7.62 -0.92 -3.59
C HIS A 31 6.30 -0.19 -3.81
N ALA A 32 5.29 -0.57 -3.05
CA ALA A 32 4.01 0.14 -2.99
C ALA A 32 3.41 0.09 -1.58
N HIS A 33 2.39 0.92 -1.34
CA HIS A 33 1.64 0.98 -0.10
C HIS A 33 0.14 0.85 -0.39
N ILE A 34 -0.60 0.21 0.51
CA ILE A 34 -2.07 0.19 0.50
C ILE A 34 -2.58 1.09 1.63
N PHE A 35 -3.56 1.94 1.32
CA PHE A 35 -4.21 2.80 2.31
C PHE A 35 -5.70 2.49 2.38
N GLY A 36 -6.21 2.32 3.60
CA GLY A 36 -7.62 2.32 3.90
C GLY A 36 -8.40 1.03 3.60
N PRO A 37 -9.70 1.04 3.91
CA PRO A 37 -10.40 2.20 4.47
C PRO A 37 -9.99 2.50 5.92
N GLU A 38 -9.85 3.78 6.29
CA GLU A 38 -9.43 4.21 7.65
C GLU A 38 -10.34 3.63 8.75
N THR A 39 -11.63 3.43 8.44
CA THR A 39 -12.61 2.83 9.36
C THR A 39 -12.28 1.38 9.74
N LYS A 40 -11.51 0.66 8.91
CA LYS A 40 -11.04 -0.70 9.17
C LYS A 40 -9.59 -0.71 9.65
N TYR A 41 -8.74 0.15 9.08
CA TYR A 41 -7.33 0.25 9.41
C TYR A 41 -7.04 1.66 9.95
N PRO A 42 -7.20 1.88 11.26
CA PRO A 42 -6.99 3.20 11.85
C PRO A 42 -5.52 3.62 11.76
N TYR A 43 -5.28 4.90 11.50
CA TYR A 43 -3.92 5.41 11.46
C TYR A 43 -3.30 5.57 12.85
N SER A 44 -1.99 5.37 12.91
CA SER A 44 -1.18 5.61 14.09
C SER A 44 -1.32 7.05 14.58
N LEU A 45 -1.37 7.19 15.91
CA LEU A 45 -1.30 8.49 16.61
C LEU A 45 0.09 9.14 16.55
N ALA A 46 1.08 8.47 15.93
CA ALA A 46 2.42 8.98 15.71
C ALA A 46 2.72 9.22 14.22
N ARG A 47 1.71 9.13 13.33
CA ARG A 47 1.90 9.35 11.88
C ARG A 47 2.46 10.75 11.58
N GLY A 48 3.11 10.93 10.44
CA GLY A 48 3.58 12.24 9.98
C GLY A 48 2.64 12.95 9.00
N TYR A 49 1.70 12.23 8.40
CA TYR A 49 0.81 12.71 7.34
C TYR A 49 -0.45 11.83 7.26
N THR A 50 -1.49 12.33 6.58
CA THR A 50 -2.77 11.63 6.39
C THR A 50 -3.01 11.37 4.89
N PRO A 51 -2.94 10.12 4.42
CA PRO A 51 -3.21 9.78 3.03
C PRO A 51 -4.72 9.63 2.79
N PRO A 52 -5.19 9.87 1.55
CA PRO A 52 -6.51 9.37 1.14
C PRO A 52 -6.49 7.84 1.05
N ASP A 53 -7.67 7.23 1.10
CA ASP A 53 -7.81 5.80 0.83
C ASP A 53 -7.26 5.45 -0.57
N ALA A 54 -6.41 4.43 -0.62
CA ALA A 54 -5.80 3.86 -1.82
C ALA A 54 -5.79 2.33 -1.67
N PRO A 55 -6.97 1.68 -1.83
CA PRO A 55 -7.16 0.29 -1.47
C PRO A 55 -6.52 -0.65 -2.51
N LEU A 56 -6.37 -1.94 -2.14
CA LEU A 56 -5.78 -2.97 -3.00
C LEU A 56 -6.43 -3.03 -4.39
N GLU A 57 -7.74 -2.85 -4.47
CA GLU A 57 -8.48 -2.90 -5.72
C GLU A 57 -8.00 -1.82 -6.72
N LYS A 58 -7.68 -0.61 -6.23
CA LYS A 58 -7.10 0.46 -7.06
C LYS A 58 -5.66 0.18 -7.47
N TYR A 59 -4.89 -0.44 -6.58
CA TYR A 59 -3.55 -0.89 -6.90
C TYR A 59 -3.54 -1.97 -8.01
N LEU A 60 -4.51 -2.88 -8.01
CA LEU A 60 -4.66 -3.89 -9.06
C LEU A 60 -5.10 -3.27 -10.41
N GLU A 61 -5.94 -2.23 -10.38
CA GLU A 61 -6.27 -1.44 -11.58
C GLU A 61 -5.01 -0.77 -12.17
N LEU A 62 -4.16 -0.19 -11.31
CA LEU A 62 -2.86 0.36 -11.71
C LEU A 62 -1.98 -0.72 -12.35
N HIS A 63 -1.82 -1.88 -11.72
CA HIS A 63 -1.03 -3.00 -12.26
C HIS A 63 -1.52 -3.47 -13.62
N LYS A 64 -2.84 -3.46 -13.84
CA LYS A 64 -3.43 -3.75 -15.15
C LYS A 64 -3.03 -2.70 -16.20
N ALA A 65 -3.06 -1.41 -15.86
CA ALA A 65 -2.64 -0.33 -16.75
C ALA A 65 -1.14 -0.35 -17.07
N LEU A 66 -0.31 -0.74 -16.09
CA LEU A 66 1.15 -0.85 -16.21
C LEU A 66 1.62 -2.15 -16.87
N GLY A 67 0.86 -2.72 -17.81
CA GLY A 67 1.28 -3.92 -18.53
C GLY A 67 0.98 -5.24 -17.80
N ASN A 68 -0.08 -5.26 -16.99
CA ASN A 68 -0.59 -6.46 -16.31
C ASN A 68 0.44 -7.11 -15.37
N ILE A 69 1.01 -6.31 -14.46
CA ILE A 69 1.90 -6.77 -13.39
C ILE A 69 1.13 -7.71 -12.45
N LYS A 70 1.75 -8.83 -12.07
CA LYS A 70 1.09 -9.89 -11.28
C LYS A 70 1.75 -10.18 -9.94
N ARG A 71 2.87 -9.53 -9.65
CA ARG A 71 3.69 -9.77 -8.45
C ARG A 71 4.07 -8.43 -7.83
N ALA A 72 4.05 -8.39 -6.50
CA ALA A 72 4.34 -7.16 -5.78
C ALA A 72 5.02 -7.41 -4.43
N VAL A 73 5.71 -6.39 -3.92
CA VAL A 73 6.16 -6.27 -2.54
C VAL A 73 5.51 -5.03 -1.95
N LEU A 74 4.56 -5.24 -1.05
CA LEU A 74 3.89 -4.16 -0.31
C LEU A 74 4.72 -3.80 0.90
N THR A 75 5.12 -2.53 1.01
CA THR A 75 5.90 -2.02 2.14
C THR A 75 4.96 -1.37 3.14
N GLN A 76 5.09 -1.71 4.42
CA GLN A 76 4.35 -1.08 5.50
C GLN A 76 4.57 0.44 5.49
N PRO A 77 3.51 1.26 5.27
CA PRO A 77 3.64 2.70 5.35
C PRO A 77 3.65 3.16 6.81
N SER A 78 4.42 4.20 7.11
CA SER A 78 4.59 4.71 8.48
C SER A 78 3.29 5.21 9.13
N VAL A 79 2.24 5.47 8.35
CA VAL A 79 0.95 5.95 8.85
C VAL A 79 0.24 4.94 9.75
N TYR A 80 0.56 3.65 9.65
CA TYR A 80 0.02 2.60 10.52
C TYR A 80 0.98 2.21 11.65
N GLY A 81 2.19 2.78 11.70
CA GLY A 81 3.22 2.35 12.65
C GLY A 81 3.53 0.86 12.50
N THR A 82 3.46 0.12 13.61
CA THR A 82 3.69 -1.33 13.66
C THR A 82 2.41 -2.17 13.52
N ASP A 83 1.25 -1.55 13.29
CA ASP A 83 0.05 -2.29 12.91
C ASP A 83 0.10 -2.65 11.41
N ASN A 84 0.46 -3.90 11.13
CA ASN A 84 0.64 -4.41 9.77
C ASN A 84 -0.66 -4.98 9.16
N SER A 85 -1.81 -4.87 9.83
CA SER A 85 -3.06 -5.53 9.43
C SER A 85 -3.48 -5.19 7.99
N CYS A 86 -3.35 -3.92 7.58
CA CYS A 86 -3.69 -3.49 6.22
C CYS A 86 -2.85 -4.21 5.14
N MET A 87 -1.54 -4.32 5.35
CA MET A 87 -0.64 -5.00 4.40
C MET A 87 -0.87 -6.51 4.39
N LEU A 88 -1.01 -7.11 5.57
CA LEU A 88 -1.22 -8.55 5.73
C LEU A 88 -2.53 -9.01 5.09
N ASP A 89 -3.62 -8.26 5.32
CA ASP A 89 -4.91 -8.52 4.66
C ASP A 89 -4.81 -8.37 3.14
N ALA A 90 -4.03 -7.40 2.65
CA ALA A 90 -3.83 -7.21 1.22
C ALA A 90 -3.08 -8.39 0.59
N VAL A 91 -1.94 -8.81 1.15
CA VAL A 91 -1.15 -9.92 0.57
C VAL A 91 -1.84 -11.27 0.70
N ALA A 92 -2.65 -11.49 1.75
CA ALA A 92 -3.42 -12.71 1.93
C ALA A 92 -4.43 -12.96 0.81
N LYS A 93 -4.89 -11.91 0.12
CA LYS A 93 -5.82 -11.99 -1.02
C LYS A 93 -5.13 -12.35 -2.35
N MET A 94 -3.81 -12.46 -2.39
CA MET A 94 -3.04 -12.49 -3.65
C MET A 94 -2.45 -13.85 -3.99
N ASP A 95 -2.91 -14.94 -3.35
CA ASP A 95 -2.50 -16.32 -3.63
C ASP A 95 -0.98 -16.51 -3.70
N GLY A 96 -0.24 -15.89 -2.78
CA GLY A 96 1.22 -15.99 -2.69
C GLY A 96 2.01 -15.21 -3.75
N LYS A 97 1.34 -14.42 -4.61
CA LYS A 97 2.02 -13.59 -5.61
C LYS A 97 2.58 -12.30 -5.05
N PHE A 98 2.07 -11.87 -3.89
CA PHE A 98 2.47 -10.63 -3.23
C PHE A 98 3.16 -10.97 -1.91
N LEU A 99 4.20 -10.21 -1.57
CA LEU A 99 4.91 -10.27 -0.30
C LEU A 99 4.75 -8.95 0.46
N ALA A 100 4.99 -8.96 1.76
CA ALA A 100 4.96 -7.77 2.61
C ALA A 100 6.31 -7.52 3.28
N VAL A 101 6.75 -6.26 3.30
CA VAL A 101 7.74 -5.75 4.25
C VAL A 101 6.96 -5.13 5.40
N VAL A 102 7.10 -5.69 6.60
CA VAL A 102 6.36 -5.28 7.81
C VAL A 102 7.23 -4.41 8.72
N ALA A 103 6.59 -3.56 9.53
CA ALA A 103 7.25 -2.84 10.62
C ALA A 103 6.96 -3.52 11.94
N VAL A 104 8.00 -3.72 12.75
CA VAL A 104 7.91 -4.34 14.07
C VAL A 104 8.55 -3.43 15.11
N ASP A 105 8.15 -3.59 16.37
CA ASP A 105 8.78 -2.90 17.48
C ASP A 105 10.23 -3.40 17.69
N ALA A 106 11.06 -2.57 18.30
CA ALA A 106 12.50 -2.82 18.43
C ALA A 106 12.85 -4.00 19.35
N ASP A 107 11.88 -4.52 20.10
CA ASP A 107 12.02 -5.68 20.98
C ASP A 107 11.69 -7.02 20.29
N VAL A 108 11.24 -7.00 19.04
CA VAL A 108 11.10 -8.22 18.23
C VAL A 108 12.49 -8.78 17.92
N THR A 109 12.70 -10.05 18.28
CA THR A 109 13.94 -10.78 18.07
C THR A 109 13.94 -11.53 16.74
N ASP A 110 15.14 -11.86 16.25
CA ASP A 110 15.36 -12.74 15.08
C ASP A 110 14.85 -14.18 15.28
#